data_AF-A0A818TAG4-F1
#
_entry.id   AF-A0A818TAG4-F1
#
_cell.length_a   1.000
_cell.length_b   1.000
_cell.length_c   1.000
_cell.angle_alpha   90.00
_cell.angle_beta   90.00
_cell.angle_gamma   90.00
#
_symmetry.space_group_name_H-M   'P 1'
#
loop_
_entity.id
_entity.type
_entity.pdbx_description
1 polymer ?
#
loop_
_entity_poly.entity_id
_entity_poly.type
_entity_poly.pdbx_seq_one_letter_code
_entity_poly.pdbx_strand_id
1 'polypeptide(L)'
;MFLITVPCSTLLTTIAMLLPYWWSSETLQVGLWRARSISSSWLLIEPQIGTSEGRILFILQILSFISILLADICGNQTIDIDLKIKAKYLNRTLINYNIKTIDINEQIDLLNCSVEVLTLPPQLLRTKIFLRSIPFIVIFISIQMGILLDIVVLKELVHRPIAVAIGFICQYGLMPMIAFTITKIFQYPPLYGFGLFAVGCCPGGSTSNQLTVIFDGDINLSVLMSFVSTLTSFLMMPIWFYTLGNYAYLHELKIIIPFQSLMRSLATTVVSLSIGMIIVYFFPKLKPYVHRIVKPVSILLLFYFFIFGTYVNFYLFAYINLRMALTTPLLPWVGYILGGVVAWIFQQDWIRIKTIGIETGIQNVGIAFLVLLYSLPEPENHQSTVIAMIVSYISSQPFYIILLIRFIRKKCFKKKEVQIKNIVEVDVKLKDELENSSKSMIKFHQEVDHDLQKVPLSSIV
;
A
#
# COMPACT_ATOMS: atom_id res chain seq x y z
N MET A 1 -26.42 -20.67 -53.65
CA MET A 1 -27.33 -21.84 -53.70
C MET A 1 -26.49 -23.06 -54.04
N PHE A 2 -26.10 -23.84 -53.03
CA PHE A 2 -25.69 -25.23 -53.15
C PHE A 2 -25.99 -25.89 -51.80
N LEU A 3 -26.92 -26.84 -51.81
CA LEU A 3 -27.23 -27.74 -50.72
C LEU A 3 -26.17 -28.84 -50.73
N ILE A 4 -25.45 -29.02 -49.62
CA ILE A 4 -24.58 -30.19 -49.41
C ILE A 4 -25.06 -30.87 -48.13
N THR A 5 -25.69 -32.03 -48.28
CA THR A 5 -26.05 -32.94 -47.19
C THR A 5 -24.94 -33.97 -47.03
N VAL A 6 -24.41 -34.12 -45.81
CA VAL A 6 -23.44 -35.17 -45.46
C VAL A 6 -23.91 -35.88 -44.19
N PRO A 7 -23.97 -37.22 -44.15
CA PRO A 7 -24.38 -37.96 -42.97
C PRO A 7 -23.27 -38.03 -41.91
N CYS A 8 -23.72 -38.16 -40.66
CA CYS A 8 -22.99 -37.90 -39.41
C CYS A 8 -21.92 -38.96 -39.02
N SER A 9 -20.98 -39.30 -39.91
CA SER A 9 -19.87 -40.20 -39.51
C SER A 9 -18.49 -39.88 -40.07
N THR A 10 -18.29 -38.75 -40.74
CA THR A 10 -16.96 -38.38 -41.32
C THR A 10 -16.59 -36.89 -41.17
N LEU A 11 -17.03 -36.24 -40.09
CA LEU A 11 -16.76 -34.80 -39.87
C LEU A 11 -15.42 -34.49 -39.19
N LEU A 12 -14.74 -35.47 -38.57
CA LEU A 12 -13.47 -35.21 -37.87
C LEU A 12 -12.22 -35.25 -38.76
N THR A 13 -12.30 -35.85 -39.95
CA THR A 13 -11.14 -36.01 -40.86
C THR A 13 -11.15 -35.03 -42.04
N THR A 14 -12.29 -34.44 -42.39
CA THR A 14 -12.41 -33.48 -43.50
C THR A 14 -12.11 -32.03 -43.08
N ILE A 15 -12.28 -31.67 -41.80
CA ILE A 15 -11.87 -30.35 -41.28
C ILE A 15 -10.33 -30.24 -41.13
N ALA A 16 -9.63 -31.38 -41.01
CA ALA A 16 -8.17 -31.42 -40.95
C ALA A 16 -7.45 -31.32 -42.31
N MET A 17 -8.15 -31.56 -43.43
CA MET A 17 -7.55 -31.58 -44.78
C MET A 17 -7.80 -30.33 -45.63
N LEU A 18 -8.72 -29.43 -45.24
CA LEU A 18 -9.06 -28.23 -46.02
C LEU A 18 -8.40 -26.93 -45.53
N LEU A 19 -7.55 -27.01 -44.51
CA LEU A 19 -6.82 -25.86 -43.96
C LEU A 19 -5.44 -25.52 -44.58
N PRO A 20 -5.09 -25.87 -45.85
CA PRO A 20 -3.94 -25.22 -46.50
C PRO A 20 -4.21 -24.30 -47.71
N TYR A 21 -5.44 -24.09 -48.20
CA TYR A 21 -5.62 -23.41 -49.51
C TYR A 21 -6.02 -21.93 -49.52
N TRP A 22 -6.16 -21.26 -48.38
CA TRP A 22 -6.44 -19.82 -48.34
C TRP A 22 -5.63 -19.11 -47.25
N TRP A 23 -4.31 -19.03 -47.42
CA TRP A 23 -3.53 -17.95 -46.82
C TRP A 23 -2.19 -17.80 -47.54
N SER A 24 -2.06 -16.73 -48.32
CA SER A 24 -0.75 -16.17 -48.69
C SER A 24 -0.46 -14.96 -47.82
N SER A 25 0.83 -14.80 -47.51
CA SER A 25 1.51 -13.71 -46.81
C SER A 25 1.41 -13.63 -45.27
N GLU A 26 2.42 -14.26 -44.67
CA GLU A 26 3.34 -13.71 -43.67
C GLU A 26 2.96 -13.61 -42.17
N THR A 27 3.56 -14.57 -41.44
CA THR A 27 4.14 -14.49 -40.09
C THR A 27 3.22 -14.50 -38.87
N LEU A 28 3.02 -15.67 -38.26
CA LEU A 28 3.15 -15.83 -36.81
C LEU A 28 3.24 -17.31 -36.38
N GLN A 29 4.23 -17.61 -35.54
CA GLN A 29 4.61 -18.95 -35.07
C GLN A 29 3.52 -19.60 -34.21
N VAL A 30 3.22 -20.86 -34.50
CA VAL A 30 2.32 -21.74 -33.74
C VAL A 30 3.05 -22.28 -32.51
N GLY A 31 2.53 -22.00 -31.31
CA GLY A 31 2.96 -22.62 -30.05
C GLY A 31 1.91 -23.60 -29.52
N LEU A 32 2.33 -24.82 -29.15
CA LEU A 32 1.51 -25.89 -28.59
C LEU A 32 0.85 -25.51 -27.24
N TRP A 33 -0.46 -25.70 -27.15
CA TRP A 33 -1.25 -25.50 -25.91
C TRP A 33 -1.21 -26.75 -25.03
N ARG A 34 -1.15 -26.58 -23.70
CA ARG A 34 -1.22 -27.67 -22.71
C ARG A 34 -2.41 -27.43 -21.78
N ALA A 35 -3.50 -28.16 -21.96
CA ALA A 35 -4.68 -28.10 -21.09
C ALA A 35 -4.57 -29.15 -19.97
N ARG A 36 -4.98 -28.80 -18.75
CA ARG A 36 -5.06 -29.74 -17.61
C ARG A 36 -6.47 -29.66 -17.00
N SER A 37 -7.21 -30.76 -17.05
CA SER A 37 -8.51 -30.90 -16.39
C SER A 37 -8.31 -31.08 -14.89
N ILE A 38 -9.01 -30.31 -14.06
CA ILE A 38 -8.92 -30.38 -12.58
C ILE A 38 -10.24 -30.89 -11.95
N SER A 39 -11.39 -30.81 -12.62
CA SER A 39 -12.64 -31.57 -12.34
C SER A 39 -13.77 -31.11 -13.28
N SER A 40 -14.92 -31.79 -13.25
CA SER A 40 -16.09 -31.62 -14.15
C SER A 40 -16.75 -30.23 -14.19
N SER A 41 -16.25 -29.25 -13.42
CA SER A 41 -16.84 -27.92 -13.32
C SER A 41 -15.85 -26.76 -13.48
N TRP A 42 -14.57 -27.03 -13.78
CA TRP A 42 -13.54 -25.98 -13.89
C TRP A 42 -12.53 -26.26 -15.00
N LEU A 43 -12.25 -25.26 -15.83
CA LEU A 43 -11.23 -25.34 -16.88
C LEU A 43 -10.31 -24.12 -16.79
N LEU A 44 -9.04 -24.36 -16.43
CA LEU A 44 -8.03 -23.33 -16.27
C LEU A 44 -7.25 -23.18 -17.58
N ILE A 45 -7.31 -22.01 -18.22
CA ILE A 45 -6.53 -21.70 -19.43
C ILE A 45 -5.69 -20.45 -19.17
N GLU A 46 -4.37 -20.58 -19.28
CA GLU A 46 -3.43 -19.45 -19.20
C GLU A 46 -3.28 -18.78 -20.57
N PRO A 47 -3.54 -17.47 -20.72
CA PRO A 47 -3.27 -16.77 -21.96
C PRO A 47 -1.81 -16.29 -22.04
N GLN A 48 -1.15 -16.53 -23.18
CA GLN A 48 0.08 -15.80 -23.55
C GLN A 48 -0.22 -14.68 -24.55
N ILE A 49 0.12 -13.47 -24.09
CA ILE A 49 0.50 -12.26 -24.84
C ILE A 49 -0.55 -11.65 -25.78
N GLY A 50 -1.05 -10.49 -25.33
CA GLY A 50 -0.90 -9.23 -26.07
C GLY A 50 -1.54 -9.13 -27.45
N THR A 51 -2.85 -8.94 -27.49
CA THR A 51 -3.60 -8.05 -28.39
C THR A 51 -5.08 -8.17 -28.00
N SER A 52 -5.95 -7.38 -28.61
CA SER A 52 -7.39 -7.19 -28.35
C SER A 52 -8.28 -8.43 -28.53
N GLU A 53 -7.83 -9.59 -28.07
CA GLU A 53 -8.39 -10.91 -28.40
C GLU A 53 -8.71 -11.77 -27.17
N GLY A 54 -9.08 -11.12 -26.06
CA GLY A 54 -9.93 -11.77 -25.05
C GLY A 54 -11.35 -12.11 -25.56
N ARG A 55 -11.64 -11.82 -26.84
CA ARG A 55 -12.94 -12.05 -27.49
C ARG A 55 -13.17 -13.50 -27.91
N ILE A 56 -12.13 -14.31 -28.10
CA ILE A 56 -12.27 -15.55 -28.89
C ILE A 56 -12.31 -16.82 -28.01
N LEU A 57 -11.66 -16.83 -26.85
CA LEU A 57 -11.47 -18.06 -26.08
C LEU A 57 -12.63 -18.44 -25.14
N PHE A 58 -13.48 -17.48 -24.74
CA PHE A 58 -14.72 -17.75 -24.00
C PHE A 58 -15.85 -18.24 -24.92
N ILE A 59 -15.82 -17.82 -26.19
CA ILE A 59 -16.77 -18.23 -27.24
C ILE A 59 -16.71 -19.75 -27.44
N LEU A 60 -15.51 -20.36 -27.46
CA LEU A 60 -15.36 -21.80 -27.68
C LEU A 60 -15.83 -22.67 -26.50
N GLN A 61 -15.72 -22.19 -25.26
CA GLN A 61 -16.17 -22.95 -24.08
C GLN A 61 -17.68 -22.88 -23.89
N ILE A 62 -18.30 -21.72 -24.14
CA ILE A 62 -19.75 -21.59 -24.17
C ILE A 62 -20.35 -22.35 -25.35
N LEU A 63 -19.75 -22.27 -26.55
CA LEU A 63 -20.21 -23.03 -27.72
C LEU A 63 -20.06 -24.54 -27.53
N SER A 64 -19.01 -25.02 -26.86
CA SER A 64 -18.85 -26.45 -26.55
C SER A 64 -19.91 -26.94 -25.56
N PHE A 65 -20.18 -26.19 -24.50
CA PHE A 65 -21.19 -26.57 -23.50
C PHE A 65 -22.63 -26.43 -24.03
N ILE A 66 -22.91 -25.38 -24.79
CA ILE A 66 -24.20 -25.19 -25.48
C ILE A 66 -24.38 -26.21 -26.62
N SER A 67 -23.31 -26.61 -27.32
CA SER A 67 -23.36 -27.67 -28.33
C SER A 67 -23.69 -29.03 -27.73
N ILE A 68 -23.18 -29.36 -26.54
CA ILE A 68 -23.51 -30.61 -25.83
C ILE A 68 -24.96 -30.56 -25.34
N LEU A 69 -25.45 -29.40 -24.89
CA LEU A 69 -26.83 -29.22 -24.42
C LEU A 69 -27.87 -29.20 -25.57
N LEU A 70 -27.50 -28.65 -26.73
CA LEU A 70 -28.34 -28.60 -27.93
C LEU A 70 -28.35 -29.91 -28.71
N ALA A 71 -27.30 -30.73 -28.59
CA ALA A 71 -27.23 -32.06 -29.19
C ALA A 71 -28.26 -33.04 -28.60
N ASP A 72 -28.69 -32.82 -27.35
CA ASP A 72 -29.71 -33.65 -26.67
C ASP A 72 -31.15 -33.15 -26.91
N ILE A 73 -31.36 -31.89 -27.33
CA ILE A 73 -32.68 -31.24 -27.34
C ILE A 73 -33.16 -30.83 -28.74
N CYS A 74 -32.27 -30.64 -29.73
CA CYS A 74 -32.67 -30.05 -31.02
C CYS A 74 -32.28 -30.89 -32.24
N GLY A 75 -33.28 -31.40 -32.94
CA GLY A 75 -33.18 -31.68 -34.37
C GLY A 75 -32.98 -30.39 -35.17
N ASN A 76 -32.11 -30.45 -36.18
CA ASN A 76 -32.01 -29.66 -37.42
C ASN A 76 -32.21 -28.12 -37.42
N GLN A 77 -32.17 -27.41 -36.30
CA GLN A 77 -32.23 -25.95 -36.29
C GLN A 77 -30.99 -25.29 -35.66
N THR A 78 -30.45 -24.30 -36.37
CA THR A 78 -29.33 -23.45 -35.92
C THR A 78 -29.87 -22.22 -35.22
N ILE A 79 -29.54 -22.04 -33.94
CA ILE A 79 -29.89 -20.85 -33.15
C ILE A 79 -28.70 -19.89 -33.15
N ASP A 80 -28.85 -18.72 -33.77
CA ASP A 80 -27.86 -17.63 -33.73
C ASP A 80 -28.18 -16.67 -32.57
N ILE A 81 -27.26 -16.54 -31.62
CA ILE A 81 -27.36 -15.62 -30.47
C ILE A 81 -26.14 -14.69 -30.49
N ASP A 82 -26.35 -13.40 -30.74
CA ASP A 82 -25.32 -12.36 -30.71
C ASP A 82 -25.41 -11.56 -29.40
N LEU A 83 -24.52 -11.85 -28.43
CA LEU A 83 -24.47 -11.21 -27.12
C LEU A 83 -23.17 -10.40 -26.96
N LYS A 84 -23.30 -9.07 -26.90
CA LYS A 84 -22.16 -8.15 -26.68
C LYS A 84 -22.09 -7.71 -25.22
N ILE A 85 -21.19 -8.32 -24.44
CA ILE A 85 -20.95 -7.96 -23.04
C ILE A 85 -19.66 -7.13 -22.95
N LYS A 86 -19.76 -5.88 -22.46
CA LYS A 86 -18.63 -4.97 -22.29
C LYS A 86 -18.28 -4.84 -20.81
N ALA A 87 -17.33 -5.64 -20.34
CA ALA A 87 -16.86 -5.55 -18.96
C ALA A 87 -15.84 -4.40 -18.82
N LYS A 88 -16.12 -3.44 -17.93
CA LYS A 88 -15.31 -2.23 -17.71
C LYS A 88 -14.42 -2.30 -16.47
N TYR A 89 -14.69 -3.25 -15.56
CA TYR A 89 -14.08 -3.35 -14.23
C TYR A 89 -13.73 -4.81 -13.87
N LEU A 90 -12.70 -5.02 -13.03
CA LEU A 90 -12.37 -6.24 -12.32
C LEU A 90 -13.56 -6.56 -11.44
N ASN A 91 -14.28 -7.63 -11.73
CA ASN A 91 -15.44 -8.03 -10.98
C ASN A 91 -15.80 -9.48 -11.28
N ARG A 92 -16.54 -10.07 -10.34
CA ARG A 92 -17.21 -11.36 -10.51
C ARG A 92 -18.65 -11.04 -10.92
N THR A 93 -19.02 -11.38 -12.16
CA THR A 93 -20.36 -11.09 -12.70
C THR A 93 -21.13 -12.39 -12.91
N LEU A 94 -22.22 -12.58 -12.17
CA LEU A 94 -23.13 -13.70 -12.37
C LEU A 94 -24.18 -13.32 -13.42
N ILE A 95 -24.19 -14.07 -14.52
CA ILE A 95 -25.18 -13.95 -15.58
C ILE A 95 -26.23 -15.02 -15.35
N ASN A 96 -27.39 -14.61 -14.84
CA ASN A 96 -28.55 -15.49 -14.71
C ASN A 96 -29.35 -15.45 -16.01
N TYR A 97 -29.65 -16.61 -16.56
CA TYR A 97 -30.52 -16.75 -17.72
C TYR A 97 -31.48 -17.91 -17.52
N ASN A 98 -32.72 -17.69 -17.95
CA ASN A 98 -33.78 -18.69 -17.85
C ASN A 98 -33.97 -19.30 -19.22
N ILE A 99 -33.74 -20.60 -19.34
CA ILE A 99 -34.07 -21.35 -20.55
C ILE A 99 -35.49 -21.88 -20.36
N LYS A 100 -36.37 -21.55 -21.30
CA LYS A 100 -37.69 -22.17 -21.43
C LYS A 100 -37.59 -23.24 -22.50
N THR A 101 -37.72 -24.50 -22.13
CA THR A 101 -37.87 -25.61 -23.07
C THR A 101 -39.35 -25.97 -23.16
N ILE A 102 -39.88 -26.00 -24.38
CA ILE A 102 -41.25 -26.44 -24.66
C ILE A 102 -41.14 -27.83 -25.24
N ASP A 103 -41.61 -28.82 -24.50
CA ASP A 103 -41.60 -30.21 -24.94
C ASP A 103 -42.74 -30.47 -25.95
N ILE A 104 -42.66 -31.57 -26.72
CA ILE A 104 -43.64 -31.92 -27.77
C ILE A 104 -45.07 -32.07 -27.21
N ASN A 105 -45.20 -32.29 -25.90
CA ASN A 105 -46.46 -32.40 -25.16
C ASN A 105 -46.95 -31.06 -24.54
N GLU A 106 -46.46 -29.91 -25.00
CA GLU A 106 -46.79 -28.56 -24.47
C GLU A 106 -46.43 -28.33 -22.99
N GLN A 107 -45.56 -29.17 -22.41
CA GLN A 107 -45.06 -28.98 -21.05
C GLN A 107 -43.89 -27.98 -21.05
N ILE A 108 -43.99 -26.94 -20.21
CA ILE A 108 -43.00 -25.86 -20.13
C ILE A 108 -42.05 -26.14 -18.97
N ASP A 109 -40.82 -26.51 -19.30
CA ASP A 109 -39.75 -26.64 -18.31
C ASP A 109 -38.90 -25.36 -18.28
N LEU A 110 -38.75 -24.80 -17.08
CA LEU A 110 -37.97 -23.59 -16.80
C LEU A 110 -36.66 -23.97 -16.12
N LEU A 111 -35.58 -24.01 -16.90
CA LEU A 111 -34.23 -24.20 -16.36
C LEU A 111 -33.60 -22.85 -16.04
N ASN A 112 -33.35 -22.60 -14.75
CA ASN A 112 -32.61 -21.42 -14.31
C ASN A 112 -31.11 -21.76 -14.29
N CYS A 113 -30.36 -21.16 -15.20
CA CYS A 113 -28.91 -21.35 -15.31
C CYS A 113 -28.18 -20.07 -14.93
N SER A 114 -27.04 -20.20 -14.27
CA SER A 114 -26.17 -19.09 -13.91
C SER A 114 -24.75 -19.36 -14.40
N VAL A 115 -24.18 -18.44 -15.19
CA VAL A 115 -22.78 -18.50 -15.62
C VAL A 115 -22.01 -17.36 -14.98
N GLU A 116 -20.89 -17.69 -14.35
CA GLU A 116 -20.01 -16.72 -13.70
C GLU A 116 -18.91 -16.26 -14.66
N VAL A 117 -18.80 -14.94 -14.85
CA VAL A 117 -17.75 -14.32 -15.65
C VAL A 117 -16.78 -13.59 -14.72
N LEU A 118 -15.52 -14.02 -14.75
CA LEU A 118 -14.43 -13.44 -13.98
C LEU A 118 -13.59 -12.53 -14.88
N THR A 119 -13.46 -11.25 -14.50
CA THR A 119 -12.50 -10.35 -15.15
C THR A 119 -11.24 -10.23 -14.30
N LEU A 120 -10.13 -10.72 -14.85
CA LEU A 120 -8.81 -10.73 -14.21
C LEU A 120 -7.93 -9.59 -14.73
N PRO A 121 -6.94 -9.13 -13.93
CA PRO A 121 -6.01 -8.12 -14.39
C PRO A 121 -5.16 -8.63 -15.57
N PRO A 122 -4.71 -7.74 -16.47
CA PRO A 122 -3.87 -8.14 -17.59
C PRO A 122 -2.58 -8.76 -17.06
N GLN A 123 -2.39 -10.06 -17.36
CA GLN A 123 -1.24 -10.86 -16.92
C GLN A 123 0.05 -10.54 -17.70
N LEU A 124 0.37 -9.26 -17.80
CA LEU A 124 1.61 -8.79 -18.39
C LEU A 124 2.80 -9.33 -17.58
N LEU A 125 3.92 -9.59 -18.27
CA LEU A 125 5.16 -10.03 -17.64
C LEU A 125 5.55 -9.13 -16.46
N ARG A 126 5.34 -7.81 -16.59
CA ARG A 126 5.59 -6.81 -15.55
C ARG A 126 4.76 -7.04 -14.28
N THR A 127 3.48 -7.39 -14.43
CA THR A 127 2.58 -7.70 -13.31
C THR A 127 3.03 -8.97 -12.60
N LYS A 128 3.40 -10.02 -13.35
CA LYS A 128 3.93 -11.27 -12.77
C LYS A 128 5.24 -11.03 -12.01
N ILE A 129 6.14 -10.21 -12.56
CA ILE A 129 7.40 -9.83 -11.90
C ILE A 129 7.13 -9.08 -10.59
N PHE A 130 6.24 -8.09 -10.61
CA PHE A 130 5.90 -7.31 -9.41
C PHE A 130 5.26 -8.17 -8.32
N LEU A 131 4.26 -8.99 -8.66
CA LEU A 131 3.58 -9.81 -7.65
C LEU A 131 4.53 -10.86 -7.05
N ARG A 132 5.42 -11.45 -7.86
CA ARG A 132 6.42 -12.40 -7.38
C ARG A 132 7.53 -11.75 -6.56
N SER A 133 7.84 -10.47 -6.77
CA SER A 133 8.90 -9.79 -6.01
C SER A 133 8.47 -9.42 -4.58
N ILE A 134 7.18 -9.18 -4.34
CA ILE A 134 6.65 -8.74 -3.03
C ILE A 134 7.09 -9.65 -1.87
N PRO A 135 6.88 -10.98 -1.91
CA PRO A 135 7.31 -11.86 -0.81
C PRO A 135 8.80 -11.78 -0.54
N PHE A 136 9.64 -11.75 -1.58
CA PHE A 136 11.10 -11.65 -1.42
C PHE A 136 11.49 -10.33 -0.78
N ILE A 137 10.84 -9.22 -1.15
CA ILE A 137 11.08 -7.91 -0.55
C ILE A 137 10.65 -7.90 0.91
N VAL A 138 9.48 -8.47 1.25
CA VAL A 138 9.00 -8.56 2.63
C VAL A 138 9.94 -9.41 3.49
N ILE A 139 10.40 -10.56 2.98
CA ILE A 139 11.41 -11.41 3.65
C ILE A 139 12.70 -10.64 3.88
N PHE A 140 13.19 -9.94 2.85
CA PHE A 140 14.41 -9.14 2.94
C PHE A 140 14.31 -8.03 3.99
N ILE A 141 13.22 -7.26 3.99
CA ILE A 141 12.97 -6.19 4.98
C ILE A 141 12.85 -6.78 6.38
N SER A 142 12.20 -7.93 6.53
CA SER A 142 12.00 -8.58 7.83
C SER A 142 13.31 -9.14 8.41
N ILE A 143 14.15 -9.76 7.58
CA ILE A 143 15.52 -10.18 7.99
C ILE A 143 16.34 -8.96 8.38
N GLN A 144 16.31 -7.90 7.57
CA GLN A 144 17.03 -6.65 7.83
C GLN A 144 16.62 -6.05 9.17
N MET A 145 15.31 -6.01 9.46
CA MET A 145 14.78 -5.56 10.74
C MET A 145 15.27 -6.44 11.89
N GLY A 146 15.28 -7.76 11.72
CA GLY A 146 15.77 -8.71 12.72
C GLY A 146 17.26 -8.53 13.04
N ILE A 147 18.09 -8.23 12.04
CA ILE A 147 19.54 -7.97 12.22
C ILE A 147 19.77 -6.65 12.97
N LEU A 148 18.93 -5.64 12.74
CA LEU A 148 19.05 -4.34 13.40
C LEU A 148 18.61 -4.38 14.87
N LEU A 149 17.87 -5.41 15.28
CA LEU A 149 17.39 -5.57 16.64
C LEU A 149 18.57 -5.81 17.60
N ASP A 150 18.71 -4.94 18.59
CA ASP A 150 19.70 -5.13 19.65
C ASP A 150 19.19 -6.13 20.69
N ILE A 151 20.03 -7.12 21.03
CA ILE A 151 19.75 -8.05 22.13
C ILE A 151 19.59 -7.30 23.47
N VAL A 152 20.25 -6.15 23.61
CA VAL A 152 20.11 -5.27 24.77
C VAL A 152 18.70 -4.67 24.85
N VAL A 153 18.07 -4.37 23.71
CA VAL A 153 16.69 -3.85 23.64
C VAL A 153 15.68 -4.91 24.06
N LEU A 154 15.96 -6.20 23.86
CA LEU A 154 15.14 -7.28 24.44
C LEU A 154 15.23 -7.31 25.97
N LYS A 155 16.37 -6.97 26.57
CA LYS A 155 16.48 -6.85 28.03
C LYS A 155 15.67 -5.67 28.56
N GLU A 156 15.54 -4.60 27.77
CA GLU A 156 14.67 -3.47 28.11
C GLU A 156 13.19 -3.85 28.19
N LEU A 157 12.73 -4.92 27.52
CA LEU A 157 11.37 -5.44 27.69
C LEU A 157 11.05 -5.77 29.16
N VAL A 158 12.02 -6.37 29.85
CA VAL A 158 11.90 -6.73 31.27
C VAL A 158 11.90 -5.48 32.15
N HIS A 159 12.61 -4.43 31.74
CA HIS A 159 12.78 -3.22 32.54
C HIS A 159 11.69 -2.17 32.28
N ARG A 160 11.02 -2.21 31.13
CA ARG A 160 10.02 -1.21 30.69
C ARG A 160 8.75 -1.87 30.11
N PRO A 161 8.07 -2.77 30.85
CA PRO A 161 6.94 -3.53 30.32
C PRO A 161 5.72 -2.65 30.01
N ILE A 162 5.51 -1.57 30.76
CA ILE A 162 4.31 -0.72 30.66
C ILE A 162 4.21 -0.05 29.28
N ALA A 163 5.29 0.57 28.80
CA ALA A 163 5.29 1.26 27.51
C ALA A 163 5.05 0.30 26.33
N VAL A 164 5.64 -0.90 26.39
CA VAL A 164 5.44 -1.94 25.39
C VAL A 164 4.01 -2.48 25.44
N ALA A 165 3.44 -2.69 26.63
CA ALA A 165 2.06 -3.14 26.80
C ALA A 165 1.06 -2.10 26.25
N ILE A 166 1.28 -0.81 26.50
CA ILE A 166 0.49 0.27 25.90
C ILE A 166 0.58 0.18 24.38
N GLY A 167 1.80 0.03 23.84
CA GLY A 167 2.02 -0.16 22.42
C GLY A 167 1.26 -1.34 21.82
N PHE A 168 1.28 -2.48 22.51
CA PHE A 168 0.56 -3.68 22.10
C PHE A 168 -0.96 -3.45 22.07
N ILE A 169 -1.52 -2.80 23.10
CA ILE A 169 -2.95 -2.45 23.16
C ILE A 169 -3.31 -1.46 22.05
N CYS A 170 -2.45 -0.47 21.79
CA CYS A 170 -2.65 0.46 20.69
C CYS A 170 -2.64 -0.27 19.33
N GLN A 171 -1.72 -1.22 19.15
CA GLN A 171 -1.55 -1.92 17.89
C GLN A 171 -2.66 -2.92 17.60
N TYR A 172 -3.05 -3.74 18.58
CA TYR A 172 -4.01 -4.83 18.35
C TYR A 172 -5.37 -4.62 18.98
N GLY A 173 -5.55 -3.62 19.83
CA GLY A 173 -6.86 -3.20 20.29
C GLY A 173 -7.36 -2.00 19.48
N LEU A 174 -6.63 -0.90 19.56
CA LEU A 174 -7.09 0.40 19.06
C LEU A 174 -7.08 0.49 17.53
N MET A 175 -6.05 0.00 16.84
CA MET A 175 -5.97 0.12 15.38
C MET A 175 -7.04 -0.65 14.59
N PRO A 176 -7.32 -1.92 14.90
CA PRO A 176 -8.44 -2.64 14.27
C PRO A 176 -9.77 -1.92 14.50
N MET A 177 -9.97 -1.33 15.69
CA MET A 177 -11.18 -0.57 16.01
C MET A 177 -11.27 0.75 15.24
N ILE A 178 -10.16 1.49 15.07
CA ILE A 178 -10.13 2.67 14.21
C ILE A 178 -10.49 2.29 12.79
N ALA A 179 -9.85 1.25 12.24
CA ALA A 179 -10.13 0.80 10.89
C ALA A 179 -11.60 0.42 10.71
N PHE A 180 -12.15 -0.38 11.62
CA PHE A 180 -13.58 -0.73 11.62
C PHE A 180 -14.51 0.49 11.73
N THR A 181 -14.17 1.46 12.57
CA THR A 181 -14.99 2.66 12.75
C THR A 181 -15.00 3.52 11.47
N ILE A 182 -13.83 3.72 10.85
CA ILE A 182 -13.71 4.46 9.59
C ILE A 182 -14.54 3.79 8.49
N THR A 183 -14.42 2.48 8.31
CA THR A 183 -15.15 1.78 7.23
C THR A 183 -16.66 1.83 7.42
N LYS A 184 -17.16 1.76 8.67
CA LYS A 184 -18.59 1.84 8.96
C LYS A 184 -19.15 3.26 8.84
N ILE A 185 -18.45 4.26 9.36
CA ILE A 185 -18.88 5.68 9.24
C ILE A 185 -18.95 6.11 7.77
N PHE A 186 -17.93 5.77 6.97
CA PHE A 186 -17.85 6.19 5.57
C PHE A 186 -18.46 5.20 4.58
N GLN A 187 -19.05 4.10 5.08
CA GLN A 187 -19.75 3.07 4.31
C GLN A 187 -18.88 2.50 3.17
N TYR A 188 -17.71 1.99 3.54
CA TYR A 188 -16.81 1.35 2.57
C TYR A 188 -17.45 0.08 2.01
N PRO A 189 -17.33 -0.18 0.69
CA PRO A 189 -17.74 -1.48 0.14
C PRO A 189 -16.94 -2.60 0.81
N PRO A 190 -17.53 -3.79 1.03
CA PRO A 190 -16.97 -4.74 2.00
C PRO A 190 -15.53 -5.19 1.69
N LEU A 191 -15.16 -5.36 0.42
CA LEU A 191 -13.78 -5.72 0.03
C LEU A 191 -12.74 -4.64 0.33
N TYR A 192 -13.06 -3.37 0.04
CA TYR A 192 -12.17 -2.25 0.37
C TYR A 192 -12.15 -2.02 1.89
N GLY A 193 -13.29 -2.19 2.55
CA GLY A 193 -13.39 -2.14 4.01
C GLY A 193 -12.51 -3.19 4.68
N PHE A 194 -12.55 -4.43 4.19
CA PHE A 194 -11.67 -5.50 4.64
C PHE A 194 -10.20 -5.17 4.36
N GLY A 195 -9.88 -4.56 3.22
CA GLY A 195 -8.54 -4.04 2.93
C GLY A 195 -8.03 -3.04 3.96
N LEU A 196 -8.86 -2.05 4.35
CA LEU A 196 -8.51 -1.08 5.40
C LEU A 196 -8.35 -1.75 6.77
N PHE A 197 -9.28 -2.65 7.09
CA PHE A 197 -9.28 -3.41 8.33
C PHE A 197 -8.04 -4.29 8.46
N ALA A 198 -7.64 -4.96 7.38
CA ALA A 198 -6.43 -5.77 7.31
C ALA A 198 -5.16 -4.93 7.59
N VAL A 199 -5.08 -3.72 7.03
CA VAL A 199 -3.98 -2.79 7.33
C VAL A 199 -3.97 -2.36 8.80
N GLY A 200 -5.14 -2.11 9.40
CA GLY A 200 -5.25 -1.78 10.83
C GLY A 200 -4.92 -2.96 11.76
N CYS A 201 -5.01 -4.19 11.28
CA CYS A 201 -4.61 -5.38 12.05
C CYS A 201 -3.13 -5.73 11.91
N CYS A 202 -2.38 -5.05 11.03
CA CYS A 202 -0.97 -5.35 10.86
C CYS A 202 -0.15 -4.97 12.10
N PRO A 203 1.07 -5.51 12.25
CA PRO A 203 2.03 -5.00 13.23
C PRO A 203 2.61 -3.65 12.79
N GLY A 204 3.39 -3.02 13.68
CA GLY A 204 4.11 -1.78 13.40
C GLY A 204 5.07 -1.92 12.23
N GLY A 205 5.18 -0.87 11.41
CA GLY A 205 6.02 -0.87 10.19
C GLY A 205 7.41 -0.29 10.41
N SER A 206 8.45 -0.83 9.76
CA SER A 206 9.85 -0.41 9.95
C SER A 206 10.15 1.08 9.66
N THR A 207 9.27 1.77 8.92
CA THR A 207 9.33 3.23 8.72
C THR A 207 9.11 4.00 10.02
N SER A 208 8.41 3.43 11.02
CA SER A 208 8.21 4.04 12.33
C SER A 208 9.55 4.30 13.01
N ASN A 209 10.46 3.32 13.00
CA ASN A 209 11.80 3.44 13.58
C ASN A 209 12.57 4.63 12.99
N GLN A 210 12.47 4.86 11.67
CA GLN A 210 13.13 6.00 11.03
C GLN A 210 12.51 7.33 11.45
N LEU A 211 11.18 7.40 11.52
CA LEU A 211 10.46 8.59 11.99
C LEU A 211 10.74 8.87 13.47
N THR A 212 10.82 7.84 14.31
CA THR A 212 11.21 7.97 15.72
C THR A 212 12.58 8.60 15.86
N VAL A 213 13.58 8.20 15.05
CA VAL A 213 14.90 8.87 15.02
C VAL A 213 14.78 10.33 14.62
N ILE A 214 14.02 10.63 13.56
CA ILE A 214 13.90 12.00 13.02
C ILE A 214 13.18 12.96 13.98
N PHE A 215 12.25 12.43 14.79
CA PHE A 215 11.46 13.22 15.73
C PHE A 215 11.94 13.11 17.17
N ASP A 216 13.19 12.68 17.39
CA ASP A 216 13.85 12.56 18.71
C ASP A 216 13.02 11.74 19.71
N GLY A 217 12.52 10.58 19.25
CA GLY A 217 11.82 9.60 20.07
C GLY A 217 12.76 8.54 20.67
N ASP A 218 12.20 7.61 21.45
CA ASP A 218 12.89 6.47 22.03
C ASP A 218 12.98 5.35 20.98
N ILE A 219 14.11 5.29 20.28
CA ILE A 219 14.34 4.34 19.19
C ILE A 219 14.28 2.89 19.70
N ASN A 220 14.79 2.63 20.90
CA ASN A 220 14.77 1.30 21.48
C ASN A 220 13.34 0.83 21.73
N LEU A 221 12.51 1.71 22.28
CA LEU A 221 11.08 1.42 22.48
C LEU A 221 10.37 1.16 21.15
N SER A 222 10.63 1.96 20.11
CA SER A 222 10.03 1.77 18.76
C SER A 222 10.38 0.39 18.20
N VAL A 223 11.67 0.04 18.19
CA VAL A 223 12.17 -1.25 17.68
C VAL A 223 11.57 -2.42 18.46
N LEU A 224 11.48 -2.30 19.79
CA LEU A 224 10.89 -3.33 20.64
C LEU A 224 9.40 -3.51 20.38
N MET A 225 8.65 -2.41 20.23
CA MET A 225 7.22 -2.45 19.90
C MET A 225 6.97 -3.06 18.52
N SER A 226 7.76 -2.68 17.51
CA SER A 226 7.67 -3.29 16.17
C SER A 226 7.97 -4.79 16.23
N PHE A 227 8.97 -5.20 17.02
CA PHE A 227 9.34 -6.61 17.17
C PHE A 227 8.24 -7.43 17.85
N VAL A 228 7.77 -6.98 19.02
CA VAL A 228 6.72 -7.66 19.79
C VAL A 228 5.44 -7.73 18.96
N SER A 229 5.06 -6.64 18.29
CA SER A 229 3.89 -6.66 17.41
C SER A 229 4.08 -7.63 16.24
N THR A 230 5.22 -7.60 15.54
CA THR A 230 5.47 -8.52 14.42
C THR A 230 5.40 -9.99 14.85
N LEU A 231 5.96 -10.34 16.01
CA LEU A 231 5.89 -11.70 16.54
C LEU A 231 4.45 -12.11 16.90
N THR A 232 3.72 -11.23 17.57
CA THR A 232 2.32 -11.47 18.00
C THR A 232 1.31 -11.39 16.86
N SER A 233 1.66 -10.81 15.70
CA SER A 233 0.82 -10.75 14.51
C SER A 233 0.34 -12.12 14.04
N PHE A 234 1.15 -13.16 14.25
CA PHE A 234 0.81 -14.55 13.94
C PHE A 234 -0.45 -15.04 14.65
N LEU A 235 -0.75 -14.49 15.82
CA LEU A 235 -1.96 -14.82 16.60
C LEU A 235 -3.04 -13.76 16.43
N MET A 236 -2.67 -12.48 16.55
CA MET A 236 -3.62 -11.38 16.62
C MET A 236 -4.33 -11.12 15.28
N MET A 237 -3.62 -11.22 14.14
CA MET A 237 -4.26 -11.02 12.83
C MET A 237 -5.33 -12.07 12.52
N PRO A 238 -5.08 -13.39 12.67
CA PRO A 238 -6.14 -14.38 12.54
C PRO A 238 -7.32 -14.10 13.47
N ILE A 239 -7.08 -13.81 14.76
CA ILE A 239 -8.17 -13.54 15.71
C ILE A 239 -9.09 -12.44 15.17
N TRP A 240 -8.53 -11.31 14.72
CA TRP A 240 -9.33 -10.22 14.17
C TRP A 240 -10.03 -10.57 12.86
N PHE A 241 -9.36 -11.32 11.99
CA PHE A 241 -9.89 -11.69 10.68
C PHE A 241 -11.06 -12.66 10.79
N TYR A 242 -10.97 -13.65 11.68
CA TYR A 242 -12.03 -14.65 11.90
C TYR A 242 -13.19 -14.13 12.74
N THR A 243 -12.96 -13.10 13.57
CA THR A 243 -14.01 -12.46 14.36
C THR A 243 -14.62 -11.29 13.59
N LEU A 244 -14.17 -10.06 13.85
CA LEU A 244 -14.75 -8.85 13.30
C LEU A 244 -14.58 -8.76 11.78
N GLY A 245 -13.46 -9.23 11.23
CA GLY A 245 -13.20 -9.21 9.78
C GLY A 245 -14.25 -10.02 9.00
N ASN A 246 -14.50 -11.24 9.46
CA ASN A 246 -15.50 -12.12 8.86
C ASN A 246 -16.92 -11.56 9.07
N TYR A 247 -17.27 -11.22 10.31
CA TYR A 247 -18.60 -10.71 10.66
C TYR A 247 -18.95 -9.40 9.91
N ALA A 248 -18.01 -8.46 9.83
CA ALA A 248 -18.29 -7.12 9.36
C ALA A 248 -18.17 -6.91 7.84
N TYR A 249 -17.45 -7.81 7.13
CA TYR A 249 -17.11 -7.61 5.72
C TYR A 249 -17.30 -8.85 4.84
N LEU A 250 -16.80 -10.01 5.26
CA LEU A 250 -16.72 -11.18 4.37
C LEU A 250 -17.96 -12.07 4.40
N HIS A 251 -18.74 -12.02 5.48
CA HIS A 251 -19.96 -12.81 5.65
C HIS A 251 -20.98 -12.56 4.52
N GLU A 252 -21.21 -11.30 4.14
CA GLU A 252 -22.12 -10.93 3.06
C GLU A 252 -21.62 -11.39 1.67
N LEU A 253 -20.30 -11.45 1.51
CA LEU A 253 -19.65 -11.85 0.25
C LEU A 253 -19.47 -13.36 0.11
N LYS A 254 -19.78 -14.15 1.16
CA LYS A 254 -19.51 -15.60 1.23
C LYS A 254 -18.04 -15.95 0.95
N ILE A 255 -17.12 -15.04 1.26
CA ILE A 255 -15.69 -15.25 1.07
C ILE A 255 -15.13 -15.90 2.33
N ILE A 256 -14.66 -17.13 2.20
CA ILE A 256 -14.00 -17.84 3.30
C ILE A 256 -12.53 -17.45 3.30
N ILE A 257 -12.03 -16.99 4.44
CA ILE A 257 -10.60 -16.73 4.61
C ILE A 257 -9.87 -18.08 4.60
N PRO A 258 -8.95 -18.34 3.67
CA PRO A 258 -8.09 -19.52 3.68
C PRO A 258 -7.07 -19.39 4.80
N PHE A 259 -7.40 -19.97 5.96
CA PHE A 259 -6.55 -20.01 7.15
C PHE A 259 -5.13 -20.42 6.82
N GLN A 260 -4.96 -21.47 6.02
CA GLN A 260 -3.67 -22.03 5.71
C GLN A 260 -2.76 -21.05 4.95
N SER A 261 -3.32 -20.31 3.99
CA SER A 261 -2.56 -19.30 3.23
C SER A 261 -2.18 -18.12 4.12
N LEU A 262 -3.12 -17.65 4.94
CA LEU A 262 -2.87 -16.56 5.88
C LEU A 262 -1.78 -16.92 6.89
N MET A 263 -1.88 -18.10 7.51
CA MET A 263 -0.88 -18.57 8.47
C MET A 263 0.48 -18.79 7.82
N ARG A 264 0.53 -19.28 6.57
CA ARG A 264 1.79 -19.42 5.82
C ARG A 264 2.43 -18.06 5.54
N SER A 265 1.64 -17.08 5.15
CA SER A 265 2.07 -15.70 4.90
C SER A 265 2.66 -15.07 6.17
N LEU A 266 1.96 -15.17 7.30
CA LEU A 266 2.42 -14.64 8.59
C LEU A 266 3.64 -15.41 9.12
N ALA A 267 3.64 -16.74 9.02
CA ALA A 267 4.78 -17.58 9.40
C ALA A 267 6.04 -17.15 8.63
N THR A 268 5.92 -16.90 7.33
CA THR A 268 7.05 -16.47 6.50
C THR A 268 7.68 -15.19 7.04
N THR A 269 6.87 -14.21 7.43
CA THR A 269 7.36 -12.96 8.03
C THR A 269 8.02 -13.19 9.39
N VAL A 270 7.36 -13.91 10.30
CA VAL A 270 7.92 -14.18 11.64
C VAL A 270 9.22 -14.96 11.56
N VAL A 271 9.26 -16.02 10.74
CA VAL A 271 10.46 -16.84 10.52
C VAL A 271 11.59 -16.00 9.94
N SER A 272 11.31 -15.15 8.95
CA SER A 272 12.33 -14.28 8.35
C SER A 272 12.91 -13.27 9.35
N LEU A 273 12.07 -12.70 10.24
CA LEU A 273 12.52 -11.84 11.33
C LEU A 273 13.41 -12.61 12.32
N SER A 274 12.98 -13.81 12.74
CA SER A 274 13.76 -14.68 13.64
C SER A 274 15.11 -15.07 13.04
N ILE A 275 15.16 -15.37 11.73
CA ILE A 275 16.42 -15.64 11.02
C ILE A 275 17.36 -14.44 11.11
N GLY A 276 16.87 -13.22 10.88
CA GLY A 276 17.67 -12.00 11.02
C GLY A 276 18.28 -11.84 12.42
N MET A 277 17.50 -12.14 13.47
CA MET A 277 17.99 -12.12 14.85
C MET A 277 19.05 -13.18 15.12
N ILE A 278 18.83 -14.40 14.63
CA ILE A 278 19.79 -15.50 14.78
C ILE A 278 21.11 -15.15 14.08
N ILE A 279 21.05 -14.55 12.89
CA ILE A 279 22.23 -14.10 12.15
C ILE A 279 23.04 -13.09 12.95
N VAL A 280 22.41 -12.05 13.51
CA VAL A 280 23.14 -11.03 14.29
C VAL A 280 23.65 -11.58 15.62
N TYR A 281 22.97 -12.56 16.21
CA TYR A 281 23.43 -13.25 17.41
C TYR A 281 24.75 -13.99 17.17
N PHE A 282 24.87 -14.75 16.07
CA PHE A 282 26.11 -15.47 15.73
C PHE A 282 27.18 -14.57 15.11
N PHE A 283 26.79 -13.52 14.38
CA PHE A 283 27.68 -12.63 13.65
C PHE A 283 27.42 -11.15 13.98
N PRO A 284 27.70 -10.71 15.22
CA PRO A 284 27.38 -9.34 15.67
C PRO A 284 28.10 -8.26 14.85
N LYS A 285 29.23 -8.61 14.23
CA LYS A 285 29.98 -7.72 13.33
C LYS A 285 29.17 -7.30 12.08
N LEU A 286 28.13 -8.03 11.69
CA LEU A 286 27.28 -7.68 10.53
C LEU A 286 26.40 -6.46 10.78
N LYS A 287 25.99 -6.22 12.02
CA LYS A 287 25.07 -5.14 12.39
C LYS A 287 25.47 -3.75 11.88
N PRO A 288 26.71 -3.26 12.09
CA PRO A 288 27.12 -1.95 11.58
C PRO A 288 27.13 -1.87 10.05
N TYR A 289 27.47 -2.96 9.34
CA TYR A 289 27.41 -2.99 7.87
C TYR A 289 25.97 -2.89 7.37
N VAL A 290 25.07 -3.70 7.95
CA VAL A 290 23.64 -3.66 7.62
C VAL A 290 23.08 -2.27 7.91
N HIS A 291 23.35 -1.69 9.08
CA HIS A 291 22.92 -0.34 9.43
C HIS A 291 23.32 0.73 8.40
N ARG A 292 24.53 0.64 7.84
CA ARG A 292 25.00 1.55 6.78
C ARG A 292 24.24 1.38 5.46
N ILE A 293 23.88 0.14 5.12
CA ILE A 293 23.21 -0.21 3.86
C ILE A 293 21.68 -0.02 3.96
N VAL A 294 21.10 -0.04 5.16
CA VAL A 294 19.64 0.04 5.36
C VAL A 294 19.04 1.29 4.75
N LYS A 295 19.64 2.47 4.98
CA LYS A 295 19.11 3.75 4.47
C LYS A 295 19.02 3.78 2.93
N PRO A 296 20.11 3.56 2.17
CA PRO A 296 20.02 3.60 0.70
C PRO A 296 19.11 2.51 0.14
N VAL A 297 19.10 1.31 0.72
CA VAL A 297 18.22 0.23 0.26
C VAL A 297 16.75 0.53 0.55
N SER A 298 16.43 1.10 1.71
CA SER A 298 15.05 1.51 2.04
C SER A 298 14.53 2.58 1.09
N ILE A 299 15.38 3.56 0.73
CA ILE A 299 15.04 4.60 -0.25
C ILE A 299 14.82 3.99 -1.64
N LEU A 300 15.68 3.06 -2.06
CA LEU A 300 15.55 2.35 -3.33
C LEU A 300 14.24 1.54 -3.39
N LEU A 301 13.93 0.79 -2.34
CA LEU A 301 12.69 0.02 -2.23
C LEU A 301 11.46 0.93 -2.22
N LEU A 302 11.52 2.09 -1.57
CA LEU A 302 10.46 3.10 -1.62
C LEU A 302 10.22 3.57 -3.05
N PHE A 303 11.28 3.93 -3.80
CA PHE A 303 11.14 4.30 -5.21
C PHE A 303 10.63 3.15 -6.07
N TYR A 304 11.04 1.92 -5.81
CA TYR A 304 10.52 0.73 -6.48
C TYR A 304 9.00 0.60 -6.30
N PHE A 305 8.49 0.67 -5.06
CA PHE A 305 7.04 0.59 -4.82
C PHE A 305 6.28 1.82 -5.33
N PHE A 306 6.88 3.02 -5.26
CA PHE A 306 6.22 4.25 -5.69
C PHE A 306 6.17 4.39 -7.21
N ILE A 307 7.24 4.06 -7.93
CA ILE A 307 7.31 4.21 -9.39
C ILE A 307 6.81 2.95 -10.06
N PHE A 308 7.49 1.82 -9.83
CA PHE A 308 7.18 0.56 -10.52
C PHE A 308 5.87 -0.04 -10.02
N GLY A 309 5.61 0.00 -8.72
CA GLY A 309 4.32 -0.44 -8.14
C GLY A 309 3.13 0.35 -8.68
N THR A 310 3.21 1.68 -8.71
CA THR A 310 2.17 2.54 -9.31
C THR A 310 1.99 2.27 -10.80
N TYR A 311 3.09 2.12 -11.55
CA TYR A 311 3.03 1.87 -13.00
C TYR A 311 2.33 0.55 -13.33
N VAL A 312 2.70 -0.53 -12.61
CA VAL A 312 2.10 -1.86 -12.80
C VAL A 312 0.63 -1.87 -12.39
N ASN A 313 0.29 -1.16 -11.31
CA ASN A 313 -1.05 -1.12 -10.74
C ASN A 313 -1.83 0.13 -11.13
N PHE A 314 -1.47 0.80 -12.24
CA PHE A 314 -2.12 2.05 -12.63
C PHE A 314 -3.63 1.86 -12.87
N TYR A 315 -4.02 0.68 -13.35
CA TYR A 315 -5.42 0.31 -13.53
C TYR A 315 -6.22 0.28 -12.20
N LEU A 316 -5.57 0.03 -11.06
CA LEU A 316 -6.23 0.02 -9.74
C LEU A 316 -6.69 1.42 -9.31
N PHE A 317 -6.06 2.49 -9.82
CA PHE A 317 -6.46 3.86 -9.52
C PHE A 317 -7.86 4.18 -10.04
N ALA A 318 -8.34 3.48 -11.08
CA ALA A 318 -9.70 3.64 -11.59
C ALA A 318 -10.80 3.19 -10.60
N TYR A 319 -10.44 2.42 -9.56
CA TYR A 319 -11.35 1.94 -8.51
C TYR A 319 -11.31 2.83 -7.26
N ILE A 320 -10.41 3.81 -7.22
CA ILE A 320 -10.27 4.71 -6.07
C ILE A 320 -11.35 5.79 -6.16
N ASN A 321 -12.38 5.64 -5.35
CA ASN A 321 -13.36 6.70 -5.14
C ASN A 321 -12.74 7.84 -4.33
N LEU A 322 -13.13 9.09 -4.63
CA LEU A 322 -12.67 10.28 -3.90
C LEU A 322 -12.88 10.13 -2.39
N ARG A 323 -14.03 9.57 -1.98
CA ARG A 323 -14.32 9.27 -0.57
C ARG A 323 -13.25 8.39 0.05
N MET A 324 -12.88 7.29 -0.61
CA MET A 324 -11.87 6.36 -0.12
C MET A 324 -10.48 7.02 -0.08
N ALA A 325 -10.13 7.82 -1.10
CA ALA A 325 -8.87 8.56 -1.12
C ALA A 325 -8.72 9.53 0.05
N LEU A 326 -9.80 10.22 0.44
CA LEU A 326 -9.78 11.20 1.52
C LEU A 326 -9.88 10.60 2.92
N THR A 327 -10.54 9.45 3.07
CA THR A 327 -10.84 8.87 4.39
C THR A 327 -9.90 7.74 4.79
N THR A 328 -9.26 7.04 3.83
CA THR A 328 -8.22 6.04 4.11
C THR A 328 -7.03 6.60 4.92
N PRO A 329 -6.53 7.83 4.66
CA PRO A 329 -5.46 8.45 5.45
C PRO A 329 -5.81 8.64 6.93
N LEU A 330 -7.10 8.67 7.29
CA LEU A 330 -7.50 8.83 8.68
C LEU A 330 -7.02 7.67 9.55
N LEU A 331 -6.86 6.47 9.02
CA LEU A 331 -6.38 5.31 9.79
C LEU A 331 -5.01 5.60 10.46
N PRO A 332 -3.92 5.87 9.71
CA PRO A 332 -2.65 6.19 10.33
C PRO A 332 -2.69 7.50 11.12
N TRP A 333 -3.43 8.52 10.66
CA TRP A 333 -3.40 9.86 11.27
C TRP A 333 -4.11 9.92 12.63
N VAL A 334 -5.32 9.35 12.70
CA VAL A 334 -6.04 9.16 13.97
C VAL A 334 -5.23 8.22 14.86
N GLY A 335 -4.60 7.22 14.27
CA GLY A 335 -3.58 6.38 14.87
C GLY A 335 -2.51 7.11 15.67
N TYR A 336 -1.80 8.04 15.03
CA TYR A 336 -0.76 8.84 15.66
C TYR A 336 -1.27 9.60 16.89
N ILE A 337 -2.46 10.20 16.75
CA ILE A 337 -3.06 11.05 17.77
C ILE A 337 -3.52 10.17 18.93
N LEU A 338 -4.35 9.15 18.68
CA LEU A 338 -4.91 8.32 19.73
C LEU A 338 -3.85 7.47 20.43
N GLY A 339 -2.86 6.94 19.70
CA GLY A 339 -1.72 6.25 20.32
C GLY A 339 -0.94 7.16 21.28
N GLY A 340 -0.71 8.42 20.88
CA GLY A 340 -0.09 9.43 21.74
C GLY A 340 -0.97 9.81 22.94
N VAL A 341 -2.29 9.95 22.75
CA VAL A 341 -3.24 10.24 23.83
C VAL A 341 -3.29 9.11 24.85
N VAL A 342 -3.32 7.85 24.41
CA VAL A 342 -3.27 6.68 25.31
C VAL A 342 -1.96 6.70 26.11
N ALA A 343 -0.81 6.90 25.45
CA ALA A 343 0.47 7.01 26.15
C ALA A 343 0.49 8.15 27.18
N TRP A 344 -0.14 9.28 26.86
CA TRP A 344 -0.28 10.42 27.77
C TRP A 344 -1.19 10.11 28.98
N ILE A 345 -2.32 9.43 28.77
CA ILE A 345 -3.22 8.98 29.85
C ILE A 345 -2.47 8.08 30.84
N PHE A 346 -1.63 7.18 30.33
CA PHE A 346 -0.76 6.32 31.15
C PHE A 346 0.55 7.01 31.60
N GLN A 347 0.58 8.34 31.59
CA GLN A 347 1.63 9.19 32.16
C GLN A 347 3.04 8.87 31.65
N GLN A 348 3.17 8.52 30.36
CA GLN A 348 4.48 8.32 29.75
C GLN A 348 5.19 9.65 29.48
N ASP A 349 6.52 9.64 29.50
CA ASP A 349 7.34 10.80 29.14
C ASP A 349 7.09 11.25 27.70
N TRP A 350 7.29 12.53 27.41
CA TRP A 350 7.06 13.09 26.06
C TRP A 350 7.80 12.36 24.93
N ILE A 351 9.02 11.88 25.20
CA ILE A 351 9.81 11.10 24.24
C ILE A 351 9.09 9.79 23.91
N ARG A 352 8.51 9.11 24.91
CA ARG A 352 7.76 7.87 24.74
C ARG A 352 6.38 8.11 24.13
N ILE A 353 5.69 9.18 24.49
CA ILE A 353 4.43 9.58 23.86
C ILE A 353 4.60 9.74 22.35
N LYS A 354 5.64 10.48 21.90
CA LYS A 354 5.96 10.61 20.47
C LYS A 354 6.20 9.25 19.82
N THR A 355 6.97 8.39 20.49
CA THR A 355 7.33 7.07 19.99
C THR A 355 6.11 6.17 19.83
N ILE A 356 5.30 6.03 20.88
CA ILE A 356 4.09 5.22 20.88
C ILE A 356 3.09 5.75 19.84
N GLY A 357 2.93 7.07 19.73
CA GLY A 357 2.11 7.68 18.69
C GLY A 357 2.57 7.29 17.28
N ILE A 358 3.84 7.54 16.94
CA ILE A 358 4.44 7.22 15.63
C ILE A 358 4.28 5.72 15.31
N GLU A 359 4.66 4.87 16.26
CA GLU A 359 4.64 3.42 16.13
C GLU A 359 3.22 2.88 15.94
N THR A 360 2.24 3.45 16.66
CA THR A 360 0.83 3.09 16.50
C THR A 360 0.41 3.37 15.05
N GLY A 361 0.52 4.62 14.59
CA GLY A 361 0.01 5.00 13.26
C GLY A 361 0.72 4.37 12.06
N ILE A 362 2.03 4.10 12.14
CA ILE A 362 2.76 3.47 11.04
C ILE A 362 2.56 1.96 11.07
N GLN A 363 1.80 1.46 10.10
CA GLN A 363 1.51 0.04 9.93
C GLN A 363 2.49 -0.64 8.98
N ASN A 364 2.71 -1.94 9.15
CA ASN A 364 3.44 -2.75 8.18
C ASN A 364 2.56 -3.10 6.98
N VAL A 365 2.50 -2.17 6.03
CA VAL A 365 1.68 -2.30 4.83
C VAL A 365 2.17 -3.44 3.92
N GLY A 366 3.45 -3.82 3.99
CA GLY A 366 4.00 -4.96 3.24
C GLY A 366 3.37 -6.29 3.66
N ILE A 367 3.20 -6.50 4.97
CA ILE A 367 2.47 -7.67 5.49
C ILE A 367 1.00 -7.61 5.07
N ALA A 368 0.36 -6.43 5.12
CA ALA A 368 -1.04 -6.27 4.69
C ALA A 368 -1.21 -6.71 3.22
N PHE A 369 -0.33 -6.23 2.34
CA PHE A 369 -0.30 -6.60 0.93
C PHE A 369 -0.15 -8.11 0.75
N LEU A 370 0.81 -8.72 1.44
CA LEU A 370 1.10 -10.15 1.33
C LEU A 370 -0.11 -10.97 1.80
N VAL A 371 -0.68 -10.63 2.96
CA VAL A 371 -1.85 -11.33 3.50
C VAL A 371 -3.05 -11.17 2.55
N LEU A 372 -3.37 -9.97 2.09
CA LEU A 372 -4.52 -9.75 1.19
C LEU A 372 -4.34 -10.44 -0.17
N LEU A 373 -3.14 -10.39 -0.74
CA LEU A 373 -2.86 -10.95 -2.06
C LEU A 373 -2.92 -12.49 -2.08
N TYR A 374 -2.36 -13.13 -1.06
CA TYR A 374 -2.23 -14.60 -1.00
C TYR A 374 -3.35 -15.28 -0.22
N SER A 375 -4.12 -14.53 0.57
CA SER A 375 -5.23 -15.09 1.34
C SER A 375 -6.59 -14.82 0.72
N LEU A 376 -6.76 -13.94 -0.27
CA LEU A 376 -8.07 -13.79 -0.91
C LEU A 376 -8.08 -14.45 -2.28
N PRO A 377 -9.23 -14.98 -2.74
CA PRO A 377 -9.36 -15.46 -4.12
C PRO A 377 -9.22 -14.30 -5.11
N GLU A 378 -8.87 -14.63 -6.37
CA GLU A 378 -8.96 -13.67 -7.47
C GLU A 378 -10.41 -13.56 -7.96
N PRO A 379 -10.91 -12.33 -8.25
CA PRO A 379 -10.21 -11.03 -8.32
C PRO A 379 -10.21 -10.19 -7.02
N GLU A 380 -10.80 -10.68 -5.93
CA GLU A 380 -11.03 -9.92 -4.68
C GLU A 380 -9.74 -9.50 -3.97
N ASN A 381 -8.68 -10.31 -4.11
CA ASN A 381 -7.34 -10.01 -3.62
C ASN A 381 -6.75 -8.70 -4.19
N HIS A 382 -6.94 -8.45 -5.49
CA HIS A 382 -6.46 -7.24 -6.15
C HIS A 382 -7.28 -6.01 -5.77
N GLN A 383 -8.58 -6.18 -5.52
CA GLN A 383 -9.43 -5.06 -5.10
C GLN A 383 -9.14 -4.62 -3.66
N SER A 384 -8.97 -5.57 -2.74
CA SER A 384 -8.69 -5.26 -1.33
C SER A 384 -7.32 -4.61 -1.12
N THR A 385 -6.32 -4.96 -1.93
CA THR A 385 -4.96 -4.38 -1.85
C THR A 385 -4.88 -2.91 -2.29
N VAL A 386 -5.88 -2.37 -2.98
CA VAL A 386 -5.95 -0.95 -3.38
C VAL A 386 -5.84 -0.03 -2.16
N ILE A 387 -6.51 -0.38 -1.07
CA ILE A 387 -6.50 0.44 0.15
C ILE A 387 -5.12 0.40 0.82
N ALA A 388 -4.49 -0.77 0.87
CA ALA A 388 -3.12 -0.88 1.37
C ALA A 388 -2.16 0.02 0.57
N MET A 389 -2.31 0.09 -0.76
CA MET A 389 -1.54 0.99 -1.60
C MET A 389 -1.68 2.46 -1.18
N ILE A 390 -2.93 2.91 -0.98
CA ILE A 390 -3.22 4.29 -0.57
C ILE A 390 -2.59 4.60 0.80
N VAL A 391 -2.74 3.70 1.78
CA VAL A 391 -2.13 3.88 3.11
C VAL A 391 -0.60 3.96 3.01
N SER A 392 0.03 3.14 2.17
CA SER A 392 1.48 3.16 1.97
C SER A 392 1.98 4.53 1.49
N TYR A 393 1.23 5.21 0.62
CA TYR A 393 1.65 6.51 0.06
C TYR A 393 1.38 7.69 0.99
N ILE A 394 0.34 7.61 1.81
CA ILE A 394 -0.15 8.76 2.58
C ILE A 394 0.25 8.71 4.07
N SER A 395 0.54 7.53 4.63
CA SER A 395 0.85 7.35 6.06
C SER A 395 1.92 8.31 6.61
N SER A 396 3.05 8.46 5.91
CA SER A 396 4.18 9.29 6.36
C SER A 396 4.07 10.78 6.02
N GLN A 397 3.08 11.20 5.24
CA GLN A 397 2.98 12.58 4.72
C GLN A 397 2.90 13.67 5.80
N PRO A 398 2.13 13.51 6.91
CA PRO A 398 2.08 14.53 7.96
C PRO A 398 3.46 14.85 8.52
N PHE A 399 4.33 13.84 8.68
CA PHE A 399 5.67 14.03 9.19
C PHE A 399 6.56 14.79 8.20
N TYR A 400 6.48 14.50 6.90
CA TYR A 400 7.22 15.26 5.89
C TYR A 400 6.77 16.72 5.82
N ILE A 401 5.46 16.97 5.98
CA ILE A 401 4.93 18.34 6.06
C ILE A 401 5.48 19.06 7.31
N ILE A 402 5.49 18.41 8.47
CA ILE A 402 6.06 18.99 9.70
C ILE A 402 7.55 19.31 9.52
N LEU A 403 8.33 18.42 8.88
CA LEU A 403 9.74 18.65 8.58
C LEU A 403 9.94 19.82 7.61
N LEU A 404 9.11 19.91 6.57
CA LEU A 404 9.12 21.03 5.63
C LEU A 404 8.84 22.35 6.36
N ILE A 405 7.82 22.40 7.21
CA ILE A 405 7.48 23.58 8.01
C ILE A 405 8.63 23.95 8.93
N ARG A 406 9.25 22.98 9.61
CA ARG A 406 10.43 23.20 10.46
C ARG A 406 11.62 23.74 9.67
N PHE A 407 11.86 23.21 8.47
CA PHE A 407 12.93 23.65 7.58
C PHE A 407 12.71 25.09 7.11
N ILE A 408 11.49 25.42 6.67
CA ILE A 408 11.10 26.77 6.26
C ILE A 408 11.25 27.73 7.44
N ARG A 409 10.71 27.38 8.62
CA ARG A 409 10.85 28.19 9.84
C ARG A 409 12.32 28.44 10.19
N LYS A 410 13.18 27.41 10.18
CA LYS A 410 14.61 27.56 10.48
C LYS A 410 15.31 28.51 9.50
N LYS A 411 14.99 28.42 8.20
CA LYS A 411 15.52 29.36 7.20
C LYS A 411 15.00 30.78 7.40
N CYS A 412 13.71 30.96 7.69
CA CYS A 412 13.12 32.27 7.96
C CYS A 412 13.68 32.92 9.24
N PHE A 413 13.83 32.15 10.33
CA PHE A 413 14.44 32.63 11.57
C PHE A 413 15.91 32.99 11.39
N LYS A 414 16.69 32.16 10.68
CA LYS A 414 18.09 32.48 10.38
C LYS A 414 18.22 33.76 9.53
N LYS A 415 17.32 33.96 8.55
CA LYS A 415 17.26 35.20 7.76
C LYS A 415 16.91 36.41 8.64
N LYS A 416 15.98 36.26 9.59
CA LYS A 416 15.58 37.30 10.54
C LYS A 416 16.70 37.65 11.53
N GLU A 417 17.43 36.66 12.05
CA GLU A 417 18.61 36.89 12.91
C GLU A 417 19.72 37.64 12.18
N VAL A 418 20.02 37.28 10.93
CA VAL A 418 21.01 38.00 10.11
C VAL A 418 20.57 39.44 9.86
N GLN A 419 19.28 39.65 9.58
CA GLN A 419 18.74 40.98 9.35
C GLN A 419 18.78 41.86 10.62
N ILE A 420 18.47 41.28 11.79
CA ILE A 420 18.58 41.98 13.08
C ILE A 420 20.04 42.32 13.39
N LYS A 421 20.98 41.40 13.16
CA LYS A 421 22.42 41.68 13.35
C LYS A 421 22.89 42.83 12.47
N ASN A 422 22.49 42.87 11.21
CA ASN A 422 22.85 43.96 10.30
C ASN A 422 22.27 45.32 10.75
N ILE A 423 21.02 45.34 11.25
CA ILE A 423 20.41 46.58 11.78
C ILE A 423 21.15 47.06 13.02
N VAL A 424 21.45 46.16 13.97
CA VAL A 424 22.20 46.50 15.19
C VAL A 424 23.61 47.00 14.84
N GLU A 425 24.28 46.40 13.85
CA GLU A 425 25.61 46.83 13.42
C GLU A 425 25.59 48.22 12.76
N VAL A 426 24.53 48.54 12.01
CA VAL A 426 24.32 49.89 11.44
C VAL A 426 24.02 50.92 12.53
N ASP A 427 23.18 50.58 13.52
CA ASP A 427 22.88 51.47 14.66
C ASP A 427 24.12 51.76 15.52
N VAL A 428 25.00 50.77 15.71
CA VAL A 428 26.27 50.97 16.44
C VAL A 428 27.19 51.91 15.66
N LYS A 429 27.36 51.70 14.35
CA LYS A 429 28.18 52.59 13.51
C LYS A 429 27.65 54.03 13.48
N LEU A 430 26.34 54.21 13.39
CA LEU A 430 25.71 55.53 13.44
C LEU A 430 25.96 56.24 14.78
N LYS A 431 25.92 55.52 15.91
CA LYS A 431 26.26 56.09 17.22
C LYS A 431 27.72 56.50 17.32
N ASP A 432 28.64 55.68 16.82
CA ASP A 432 30.07 55.99 16.82
C ASP A 432 30.39 57.22 15.95
N GLU A 433 29.75 57.35 14.79
CA GLU A 433 29.88 58.54 13.92
C GLU A 433 29.31 59.82 14.57
N LEU A 434 28.14 59.73 15.22
CA LEU A 434 27.55 60.85 15.94
C LEU A 434 28.41 61.29 17.14
N GLU A 435 29.00 60.34 17.86
CA GLU A 435 29.87 60.65 19.00
C GLU A 435 31.19 61.31 18.53
N ASN A 436 31.75 60.83 17.41
CA ASN A 436 32.92 61.46 16.79
C ASN A 436 32.64 62.85 16.24
N SER A 437 31.47 63.07 15.63
CA SER A 437 31.02 64.39 15.16
C SER A 437 30.75 65.35 16.33
N SER A 438 30.18 64.86 17.43
CA SER A 438 30.01 65.65 18.65
C SER A 438 31.36 66.05 19.25
N LYS A 439 32.33 65.13 19.30
CA LYS A 439 33.69 65.42 19.79
C LYS A 439 34.42 66.44 18.91
N SER A 440 34.26 66.36 17.58
CA SER A 440 34.85 67.36 16.68
C SER A 440 34.20 68.74 16.80
N MET A 441 32.87 68.80 16.97
CA MET A 441 32.14 70.05 17.23
C MET A 441 32.55 70.72 18.55
N ILE A 442 32.74 69.93 19.62
CA ILE A 442 33.24 70.41 20.92
C ILE A 442 34.66 70.96 20.77
N LYS A 443 35.53 70.23 20.05
CA LYS A 443 36.90 70.68 19.79
C LYS A 443 36.94 71.98 18.98
N PHE A 444 36.07 72.10 17.98
CA PHE A 444 35.92 73.33 17.20
C PHE A 444 35.43 74.51 18.05
N HIS A 445 34.43 74.31 18.94
CA HIS A 445 34.00 75.34 19.88
C HIS A 445 35.12 75.77 20.82
N GLN A 446 35.91 74.81 21.34
CA GLN A 446 37.07 75.13 22.19
C GLN A 446 38.16 75.90 21.44
N GLU A 447 38.42 75.59 20.17
CA GLU A 447 39.36 76.34 19.33
C GLU A 447 38.85 77.77 19.05
N VAL A 448 37.56 77.93 18.74
CA VAL A 448 36.93 79.25 18.54
C VAL A 448 36.92 80.09 19.82
N ASP A 449 36.59 79.51 20.97
CA ASP A 449 36.62 80.22 22.27
C ASP A 449 38.04 80.63 22.66
N HIS A 450 39.04 79.80 22.36
CA HIS A 450 40.44 80.10 22.58
C HIS A 450 40.97 81.21 21.64
N ASP A 451 40.49 81.25 20.40
CA ASP A 451 40.82 82.34 19.46
C ASP A 451 40.09 83.64 19.79
N LEU A 452 38.87 83.58 20.33
CA LEU A 452 38.13 84.74 20.85
C LEU A 452 38.80 85.34 22.10
N GLN A 453 39.42 84.53 22.95
CA GLN A 453 40.19 85.01 24.11
C GLN A 453 41.53 85.70 23.72
N LYS A 454 42.01 85.53 22.49
CA LYS A 454 43.20 86.21 21.96
C LYS A 454 42.90 87.55 21.29
N VAL A 455 41.63 87.93 21.15
CA VAL A 455 41.25 89.24 20.62
C VAL A 455 41.43 90.28 21.73
N PRO A 456 42.34 91.25 21.61
CA PRO A 456 42.47 92.32 22.58
C PRO A 456 41.19 93.17 22.59
N LEU A 457 40.68 93.52 23.77
CA LEU A 457 39.45 94.31 23.99
C LEU A 457 39.45 95.72 23.35
N SER A 458 40.50 96.08 22.60
CA SER A 458 40.63 97.35 21.89
C SER A 458 40.03 97.36 20.49
N SER A 459 39.41 96.27 20.01
CA SER A 459 38.86 96.18 18.65
C SER A 459 37.39 95.74 18.56
N ILE A 460 36.62 95.91 19.64
CA ILE A 460 35.16 95.71 19.62
C ILE A 460 34.49 97.04 20.00
N VAL A 461 34.21 97.87 18.99
CA VAL A 461 33.23 98.98 18.96
C VAL A 461 32.56 98.95 17.60
#